data_AF-A0A7X0U6G6-F1
#
_entry.id   AF-A0A7X0U6G6-F1
#
_cell.length_a   1.000
_cell.length_b   1.000
_cell.length_c   1.000
_cell.angle_alpha   90.00
_cell.angle_beta   90.00
_cell.angle_gamma   90.00
#
_symmetry.space_group_name_H-M   'P 1'
#
loop_
_entity.id
_entity.type
_entity.pdbx_description
1 polymer ?
#
loop_
_entity_poly.entity_id
_entity_poly.type
_entity_poly.pdbx_seq_one_letter_code
_entity_poly.pdbx_strand_id
1 'polypeptide(L)'
;MRRLTWRPAELVEGSAETATARTLRFRVPGWPGHLAGQHVDVRLTAEDGYTAQRSYSMAAPADGDLVELTVETVADGEVSPYLTEELRAGDQVELRGPVGGWFVWRPESKAPVLLVGGGSGIVPLMAMIRERRKAGSRVPFRLLYSVRDPERRYYAEELRRPDPGLDITYLYTRSAPDGVSRPARRIMLDDLAEGGWPATFEPDCYVCGPTGFVEAAADLLLALGHAPERIRTERFGPTGG
;
A
#
# COMPACT_ATOMS: atom_id res chain seq x y z
N MET A 1 6.61 20.20 16.83
CA MET A 1 6.13 18.86 16.41
C MET A 1 5.09 18.40 17.41
N ARG A 2 3.86 18.11 16.97
CA ARG A 2 2.80 17.58 17.86
C ARG A 2 3.19 16.15 18.25
N ARG A 3 3.27 15.85 19.55
CA ARG A 3 3.64 14.51 20.04
C ARG A 3 2.58 13.51 19.59
N LEU A 4 2.99 12.43 18.94
CA LEU A 4 2.08 11.34 18.57
C LEU A 4 1.60 10.64 19.84
N THR A 5 0.28 10.43 19.93
CA THR A 5 -0.38 9.76 21.04
C THR A 5 -1.08 8.51 20.55
N TRP A 6 -1.10 7.47 21.39
CA TRP A 6 -1.96 6.31 21.20
C TRP A 6 -3.43 6.74 21.36
N ARG A 7 -4.29 6.26 20.48
CA ARG A 7 -5.73 6.50 20.49
C ARG A 7 -6.45 5.16 20.42
N PRO A 8 -7.55 4.97 21.18
CA PRO A 8 -8.41 3.84 20.97
C PRO A 8 -9.02 3.89 19.57
N ALA A 9 -9.08 2.74 18.92
CA ALA A 9 -9.59 2.55 17.58
C ALA A 9 -10.52 1.35 17.58
N GLU A 10 -11.81 1.61 17.38
CA GLU A 10 -12.85 0.58 17.33
C GLU A 10 -12.99 0.06 15.90
N LEU A 11 -12.93 -1.26 15.69
CA LEU A 11 -13.21 -1.86 14.39
C LEU A 11 -14.69 -1.65 14.06
N VAL A 12 -14.97 -0.97 12.96
CA VAL A 12 -16.34 -0.75 12.47
C VAL A 12 -16.76 -1.90 11.56
N GLU A 13 -15.89 -2.27 10.63
CA GLU A 13 -16.12 -3.35 9.67
C GLU A 13 -14.78 -3.87 9.12
N GLY A 14 -14.81 -5.06 8.53
CA GLY A 14 -13.67 -5.57 7.78
C GLY A 14 -14.10 -6.49 6.64
N SER A 15 -13.39 -6.40 5.52
CA SER A 15 -13.63 -7.18 4.30
C SER A 15 -12.39 -8.00 3.92
N ALA A 16 -12.60 -9.19 3.35
CA ALA A 16 -11.50 -9.95 2.78
C ALA A 16 -11.07 -9.36 1.43
N GLU A 17 -9.75 -9.20 1.25
CA GLU A 17 -9.13 -8.81 -0.02
C GLU A 17 -8.56 -10.02 -0.76
N THR A 18 -7.96 -10.93 0.00
CA THR A 18 -7.44 -12.22 -0.48
C THR A 18 -7.65 -13.28 0.59
N ALA A 19 -7.25 -14.53 0.34
CA ALA A 19 -7.26 -15.59 1.35
C ALA A 19 -6.41 -15.27 2.59
N THR A 20 -5.42 -14.36 2.47
CA THR A 20 -4.51 -14.00 3.55
C THR A 20 -4.51 -12.52 3.86
N ALA A 21 -5.48 -11.73 3.39
CA ALA A 21 -5.51 -10.30 3.64
C ALA A 21 -6.91 -9.74 3.83
N ARG A 22 -7.03 -8.76 4.73
CA ARG A 22 -8.28 -8.06 5.03
C ARG A 22 -8.06 -6.55 5.09
N THR A 23 -9.03 -5.80 4.58
CA THR A 23 -9.18 -4.37 4.84
C THR A 23 -10.02 -4.20 6.11
N LEU A 24 -9.53 -3.41 7.06
CA LEU A 24 -10.13 -3.15 8.36
C LEU A 24 -10.38 -1.65 8.50
N ARG A 25 -11.63 -1.25 8.75
CA ARG A 25 -12.03 0.15 8.91
C ARG A 25 -12.26 0.45 10.37
N PHE A 26 -11.45 1.35 10.92
CA PHE A 26 -11.48 1.75 12.32
C PHE A 26 -12.11 3.13 12.51
N ARG A 27 -12.89 3.31 13.57
CA ARG A 27 -13.27 4.61 14.10
C ARG A 27 -12.27 5.02 15.17
N VAL A 28 -11.64 6.17 14.97
CA VAL A 28 -10.56 6.70 15.81
C VAL A 28 -10.93 8.12 16.23
N PRO A 29 -11.66 8.31 17.34
CA PRO A 29 -12.13 9.63 17.76
C PRO A 29 -10.99 10.66 17.86
N GLY A 30 -11.17 11.82 17.23
CA GLY A 30 -10.17 12.89 17.22
C GLY A 30 -8.94 12.55 16.37
N TRP A 31 -9.14 11.85 15.26
CA TRP A 31 -8.08 11.58 14.29
C TRP A 31 -7.64 12.91 13.64
N PRO A 32 -6.34 13.23 13.57
CA PRO A 32 -5.89 14.51 13.06
C PRO A 32 -5.92 14.63 11.52
N GLY A 33 -6.44 13.62 10.81
CA GLY A 33 -6.25 13.45 9.37
C GLY A 33 -4.91 12.80 9.03
N HIS A 34 -4.69 12.51 7.75
CA HIS A 34 -3.46 11.92 7.23
C HIS A 34 -3.34 12.14 5.71
N LEU A 35 -2.16 11.85 5.16
CA LEU A 35 -1.87 11.91 3.73
C LEU A 35 -1.75 10.50 3.13
N ALA A 36 -2.13 10.38 1.87
CA ALA A 36 -2.01 9.13 1.12
C ALA A 36 -0.55 8.68 1.02
N GLY A 37 -0.27 7.49 1.55
CA GLY A 37 1.08 6.93 1.68
C GLY A 37 1.70 7.03 3.07
N GLN A 38 1.00 7.60 4.05
CA GLN A 38 1.39 7.47 5.46
C GLN A 38 0.93 6.13 6.06
N HIS A 39 1.52 5.78 7.20
CA HIS A 39 1.15 4.60 7.98
C HIS A 39 0.79 4.95 9.43
N VAL A 40 0.28 3.97 10.16
CA VAL A 40 0.05 4.04 11.61
C VAL A 40 0.77 2.89 12.30
N ASP A 41 1.12 3.09 13.56
CA ASP A 41 1.45 1.98 14.44
C ASP A 41 0.16 1.44 15.06
N VAL A 42 -0.05 0.12 14.99
CA VAL A 42 -1.08 -0.61 15.71
C VAL A 42 -0.43 -1.26 16.92
N ARG A 43 -1.02 -1.09 18.11
CA ARG A 43 -0.64 -1.79 19.33
C ARG A 43 -1.78 -2.66 19.83
N LEU A 44 -1.43 -3.90 20.13
CA LEU A 44 -2.26 -4.85 20.85
C LEU A 44 -1.71 -5.02 22.26
N THR A 45 -2.60 -5.11 23.24
CA THR A 45 -2.26 -5.34 24.65
C THR A 45 -3.04 -6.56 25.13
N ALA A 46 -2.35 -7.61 25.55
CA ALA A 46 -2.95 -8.81 26.13
C ALA A 46 -3.39 -8.57 27.57
N GLU A 47 -4.22 -9.47 28.12
CA GLU A 47 -4.75 -9.36 29.49
C GLU A 47 -3.65 -9.36 30.57
N ASP A 48 -2.53 -10.01 30.31
CA ASP A 48 -1.35 -10.05 31.18
C ASP A 48 -0.46 -8.79 31.06
N GLY A 49 -0.85 -7.84 30.21
CA GLY A 49 -0.14 -6.59 29.95
C GLY A 49 0.97 -6.68 28.90
N TYR A 50 1.18 -7.84 28.26
CA TYR A 50 2.11 -7.93 27.12
C TYR A 50 1.63 -7.05 25.96
N THR A 51 2.54 -6.34 25.30
CA THR A 51 2.20 -5.48 24.16
C THR A 51 3.00 -5.84 22.92
N ALA A 52 2.31 -5.97 21.80
CA ALA A 52 2.90 -6.13 20.49
C ALA A 52 2.51 -4.95 19.60
N GLN A 53 3.48 -4.43 18.83
CA GLN A 53 3.26 -3.30 17.93
C GLN A 53 3.76 -3.62 16.51
N ARG A 54 2.97 -3.26 15.49
CA ARG A 54 3.39 -3.28 14.09
C ARG A 54 2.88 -2.05 13.34
N SER A 55 3.63 -1.62 12.33
CA SER A 55 3.24 -0.50 11.48
C SER A 55 2.47 -1.01 10.26
N TYR A 56 1.37 -0.35 9.92
CA TYR A 56 0.53 -0.66 8.76
C TYR A 56 0.23 0.59 7.97
N SER A 57 0.43 0.54 6.65
CA SER A 57 0.04 1.62 5.75
C SER A 57 -1.47 1.84 5.78
N MET A 58 -1.87 3.10 5.73
CA MET A 58 -3.28 3.44 5.55
C MET A 58 -3.68 3.17 4.10
N ALA A 59 -4.83 2.52 3.92
CA ALA A 59 -5.32 2.04 2.63
C ALA A 59 -6.17 3.07 1.87
N ALA A 60 -6.62 4.13 2.56
CA ALA A 60 -7.53 5.13 2.01
C ALA A 60 -7.12 6.54 2.42
N PRO A 61 -7.62 7.58 1.74
CA PRO A 61 -7.61 8.96 2.19
C PRO A 61 -8.19 9.18 3.58
N ALA A 62 -7.81 10.30 4.21
CA ALA A 62 -8.45 10.74 5.45
C ALA A 62 -9.94 11.00 5.25
N ASP A 63 -10.78 10.42 6.12
CA ASP A 63 -12.23 10.53 6.07
C ASP A 63 -12.78 10.74 7.49
N GLY A 64 -12.72 11.98 7.96
CA GLY A 64 -13.04 12.33 9.34
C GLY A 64 -12.19 11.51 10.33
N ASP A 65 -12.89 10.80 11.22
CA ASP A 65 -12.30 9.92 12.25
C ASP A 65 -12.10 8.47 11.77
N LEU A 66 -12.29 8.18 10.49
CA LEU A 66 -12.18 6.82 9.95
C LEU A 66 -10.78 6.57 9.37
N VAL A 67 -10.20 5.43 9.73
CA VAL A 67 -8.88 4.98 9.28
C VAL A 67 -9.01 3.57 8.73
N GLU A 68 -8.60 3.36 7.48
CA GLU A 68 -8.57 2.03 6.86
C GLU A 68 -7.15 1.48 6.81
N LEU A 69 -6.98 0.24 7.26
CA LEU A 69 -5.73 -0.51 7.17
C LEU A 69 -5.99 -1.79 6.38
N THR A 70 -5.06 -2.18 5.52
CA THR A 70 -5.13 -3.49 4.88
C THR A 70 -3.97 -4.34 5.35
N VAL A 71 -4.31 -5.45 5.99
CA VAL A 71 -3.40 -6.29 6.76
C VAL A 71 -3.31 -7.64 6.06
N GLU A 72 -2.07 -8.06 5.78
CA GLU A 72 -1.75 -9.41 5.35
C GLU A 72 -1.40 -10.29 6.57
N THR A 73 -2.00 -11.46 6.68
CA THR A 73 -1.66 -12.47 7.69
C THR A 73 -0.23 -12.96 7.47
N VAL A 74 0.61 -12.78 8.48
CA VAL A 74 1.89 -13.46 8.64
C VAL A 74 1.70 -14.61 9.61
N ALA A 75 1.93 -15.85 9.14
CA ALA A 75 1.67 -17.07 9.92
C ALA A 75 2.38 -17.08 11.29
N ASP A 76 3.64 -16.63 11.34
CA ASP A 76 4.45 -16.58 12.57
C ASP A 76 4.40 -15.18 13.25
N GLY A 77 3.41 -14.35 12.92
CA GLY A 77 3.25 -13.01 13.47
C GLY A 77 2.28 -12.98 14.66
N GLU A 78 2.56 -12.16 15.65
CA GLU A 78 1.64 -11.99 16.80
C GLU A 78 0.47 -11.04 16.50
N VAL A 79 0.71 -10.02 15.66
CA VAL A 79 -0.27 -8.93 15.43
C VAL A 79 -1.19 -9.24 14.25
N SER A 80 -0.64 -9.66 13.10
CA SER A 80 -1.44 -9.82 11.88
C SER A 80 -2.52 -10.91 11.99
N PRO A 81 -2.28 -12.12 12.56
CA PRO A 81 -3.34 -13.12 12.67
C PRO A 81 -4.46 -12.66 13.59
N TYR A 82 -4.14 -11.97 14.70
CA TYR A 82 -5.19 -11.39 15.55
C TYR A 82 -6.05 -10.40 14.76
N LEU A 83 -5.43 -9.45 14.03
CA LEU A 83 -6.15 -8.46 13.24
C LEU A 83 -7.00 -9.08 12.12
N THR A 84 -6.51 -10.15 11.47
CA THR A 84 -7.19 -10.74 10.31
C THR A 84 -8.13 -11.89 10.65
N GLU A 85 -7.93 -12.61 11.75
CA GLU A 85 -8.65 -13.85 12.06
C GLU A 85 -9.52 -13.71 13.31
N GLU A 86 -9.13 -12.89 14.28
CA GLU A 86 -9.81 -12.80 15.59
C GLU A 86 -10.59 -11.50 15.80
N LEU A 87 -10.06 -10.36 15.35
CA LEU A 87 -10.70 -9.05 15.54
C LEU A 87 -12.09 -8.99 14.88
N ARG A 88 -13.09 -8.52 15.62
CA ARG A 88 -14.51 -8.36 15.22
C ARG A 88 -14.97 -6.91 15.36
N ALA A 89 -16.06 -6.57 14.67
CA ALA A 89 -16.65 -5.24 14.78
C ALA A 89 -17.07 -4.96 16.23
N GLY A 90 -16.73 -3.78 16.74
CA GLY A 90 -16.88 -3.38 18.14
C GLY A 90 -15.61 -3.60 18.99
N ASP A 91 -14.68 -4.45 18.56
CA ASP A 91 -13.41 -4.65 19.28
C ASP A 91 -12.50 -3.43 19.13
N GLN A 92 -11.60 -3.23 20.09
CA GLN A 92 -10.70 -2.09 20.13
C GLN A 92 -9.23 -2.50 20.06
N VAL A 93 -8.48 -1.72 19.30
CA VAL A 93 -7.01 -1.71 19.30
C VAL A 93 -6.53 -0.28 19.57
N GLU A 94 -5.23 -0.07 19.70
CA GLU A 94 -4.68 1.28 19.79
C GLU A 94 -3.92 1.66 18.52
N LEU A 95 -4.20 2.85 17.98
CA LEU A 95 -3.48 3.42 16.85
C LEU A 95 -2.66 4.63 17.27
N ARG A 96 -1.45 4.74 16.73
CA ARG A 96 -0.59 5.92 16.84
C ARG A 96 -0.15 6.37 15.45
N GLY A 97 -0.50 7.60 15.10
CA GLY A 97 -0.16 8.19 13.83
C GLY A 97 -0.87 9.52 13.58
N PRO A 98 -0.85 10.01 12.33
CA PRO A 98 -0.14 9.40 11.20
C PRO A 98 1.38 9.50 11.33
N VAL A 99 2.11 8.53 10.78
CA VAL A 99 3.57 8.47 10.74
C VAL A 99 4.05 8.50 9.29
N GLY A 100 5.24 9.07 9.07
CA GLY A 100 5.83 9.23 7.73
C GLY A 100 5.59 10.62 7.15
N GLY A 101 5.82 10.74 5.84
CA GLY A 101 5.78 12.03 5.12
C GLY A 101 6.70 12.08 3.91
N TRP A 102 7.67 11.17 3.84
CA TRP A 102 8.52 10.95 2.67
C TRP A 102 7.73 10.32 1.52
N PHE A 103 7.02 9.22 1.81
CA PHE A 103 6.31 8.41 0.82
C PHE A 103 4.86 8.89 0.59
N VAL A 104 4.63 10.19 0.41
CA VAL A 104 3.26 10.72 0.25
C VAL A 104 3.02 11.28 -1.15
N TRP A 105 1.80 11.07 -1.65
CA TRP A 105 1.30 11.78 -2.81
C TRP A 105 0.34 12.90 -2.39
N ARG A 106 0.35 13.99 -3.15
CA ARG A 106 -0.43 15.20 -2.88
C ARG A 106 -1.20 15.59 -4.16
N PRO A 107 -2.52 15.85 -4.08
CA PRO A 107 -3.33 16.23 -5.23
C PRO A 107 -2.87 17.48 -5.98
N GLU A 108 -2.10 18.35 -5.33
CA GLU A 108 -1.54 19.55 -5.94
C GLU A 108 -0.43 19.22 -6.95
N SER A 109 0.22 18.06 -6.84
CA SER A 109 1.25 17.62 -7.80
C SER A 109 0.66 17.52 -9.21
N LYS A 110 1.46 17.91 -10.21
CA LYS A 110 1.08 17.89 -11.63
C LYS A 110 1.89 16.90 -12.45
N ALA A 111 2.96 16.35 -11.88
CA ALA A 111 3.79 15.37 -12.56
C ALA A 111 3.01 14.05 -12.76
N PRO A 112 3.21 13.33 -13.89
CA PRO A 112 2.76 11.96 -14.03
C PRO A 112 3.26 11.10 -12.86
N VAL A 113 2.50 10.07 -12.50
CA VAL A 113 2.87 9.21 -11.36
C VAL A 113 3.08 7.79 -11.85
N LEU A 114 4.16 7.18 -11.38
CA LEU A 114 4.46 5.76 -11.53
C LEU A 114 4.40 5.10 -10.15
N LEU A 115 3.46 4.17 -9.98
CA LEU A 115 3.29 3.36 -8.79
C LEU A 115 3.85 1.96 -9.07
N VAL A 116 4.78 1.49 -8.25
CA VAL A 116 5.41 0.16 -8.41
C VAL A 116 5.23 -0.62 -7.11
N GLY A 117 4.27 -1.55 -7.11
CA GLY A 117 3.84 -2.28 -5.92
C GLY A 117 4.26 -3.75 -5.97
N GLY A 118 4.71 -4.29 -4.84
CA GLY A 118 4.95 -5.72 -4.66
C GLY A 118 4.10 -6.30 -3.53
N GLY A 119 3.18 -7.22 -3.83
CA GLY A 119 2.31 -7.85 -2.81
C GLY A 119 1.48 -6.82 -2.02
N SER A 120 1.55 -6.85 -0.69
CA SER A 120 0.93 -5.85 0.20
C SER A 120 1.53 -4.43 0.06
N GLY A 121 2.63 -4.26 -0.68
CA GLY A 121 3.16 -2.98 -1.15
C GLY A 121 2.14 -2.08 -1.86
N ILE A 122 1.05 -2.65 -2.36
CA ILE A 122 -0.02 -1.89 -3.00
C ILE A 122 -0.86 -1.05 -2.03
N VAL A 123 -0.88 -1.34 -0.72
CA VAL A 123 -1.75 -0.66 0.24
C VAL A 123 -1.56 0.86 0.25
N PRO A 124 -0.35 1.42 0.45
CA PRO A 124 -0.15 2.86 0.36
C PRO A 124 -0.37 3.42 -1.05
N LEU A 125 -0.13 2.62 -2.10
CA LEU A 125 -0.34 3.02 -3.50
C LEU A 125 -1.84 3.15 -3.82
N MET A 126 -2.68 2.28 -3.25
CA MET A 126 -4.13 2.42 -3.34
C MET A 126 -4.64 3.63 -2.60
N ALA A 127 -4.05 4.01 -1.46
CA ALA A 127 -4.39 5.27 -0.81
C ALA A 127 -4.14 6.47 -1.76
N MET A 128 -3.05 6.44 -2.53
CA MET A 128 -2.75 7.49 -3.53
C MET A 128 -3.75 7.48 -4.70
N ILE A 129 -4.11 6.30 -5.21
CA ILE A 129 -5.13 6.16 -6.27
C ILE A 129 -6.49 6.67 -5.78
N ARG A 130 -6.90 6.29 -4.58
CA ARG A 130 -8.16 6.73 -3.96
C ARG A 130 -8.15 8.24 -3.66
N GLU A 131 -7.01 8.79 -3.23
CA GLU A 131 -6.86 10.25 -3.03
C GLU A 131 -6.96 11.01 -4.34
N ARG A 132 -6.34 10.49 -5.42
CA ARG A 132 -6.46 11.07 -6.76
C ARG A 132 -7.93 11.13 -7.20
N ARG A 133 -8.69 10.06 -6.99
CA ARG A 133 -10.14 10.01 -7.27
C ARG A 133 -10.91 11.02 -6.43
N LYS A 134 -10.70 11.02 -5.11
CA LYS A 134 -11.36 11.91 -4.16
C LYS A 134 -11.14 13.39 -4.52
N ALA A 135 -9.94 13.74 -4.93
CA ALA A 135 -9.59 15.10 -5.35
C ALA A 135 -10.06 15.46 -6.78
N GLY A 136 -10.62 14.51 -7.54
CA GLY A 136 -10.97 14.72 -8.95
C GLY A 136 -9.76 15.02 -9.84
N SER A 137 -8.56 14.57 -9.45
CA SER A 137 -7.33 14.87 -10.16
C SER A 137 -7.23 14.08 -11.46
N ARG A 138 -6.80 14.77 -12.53
CA ARG A 138 -6.57 14.18 -13.86
C ARG A 138 -5.11 13.83 -14.12
N VAL A 139 -4.24 13.97 -13.12
CA VAL A 139 -2.84 13.56 -13.23
C VAL A 139 -2.79 12.09 -13.66
N PRO A 140 -2.03 11.74 -14.72
CA PRO A 140 -2.00 10.37 -15.20
C PRO A 140 -1.17 9.49 -14.25
N PHE A 141 -1.74 8.37 -13.85
CA PHE A 141 -1.12 7.36 -13.01
C PHE A 141 -0.88 6.09 -13.83
N ARG A 142 0.26 5.45 -13.62
CA ARG A 142 0.52 4.07 -14.05
C ARG A 142 0.85 3.23 -12.84
N LEU A 143 0.23 2.07 -12.71
CA LEU A 143 0.50 1.09 -11.68
C LEU A 143 1.12 -0.16 -12.29
N LEU A 144 2.34 -0.49 -11.90
CA LEU A 144 2.94 -1.80 -12.13
C LEU A 144 2.82 -2.59 -10.84
N TYR A 145 1.97 -3.61 -10.85
CA TYR A 145 1.67 -4.40 -9.67
C TYR A 145 2.20 -5.81 -9.77
N SER A 146 3.30 -6.07 -9.06
CA SER A 146 3.94 -7.37 -8.97
C SER A 146 3.31 -8.24 -7.91
N VAL A 147 2.73 -9.36 -8.34
CA VAL A 147 2.10 -10.37 -7.47
C VAL A 147 2.56 -11.77 -7.84
N ARG A 148 2.42 -12.72 -6.93
CA ARG A 148 2.82 -14.11 -7.21
C ARG A 148 1.87 -14.76 -8.21
N ASP A 149 0.59 -14.66 -7.93
CA ASP A 149 -0.50 -15.39 -8.58
C ASP A 149 -1.75 -14.50 -8.67
N PRO A 150 -2.69 -14.75 -9.59
CA PRO A 150 -3.89 -13.93 -9.80
C PRO A 150 -4.81 -13.80 -8.58
N GLU A 151 -4.89 -14.82 -7.74
CA GLU A 151 -5.72 -14.85 -6.54
C GLU A 151 -5.16 -13.97 -5.41
N ARG A 152 -3.90 -13.53 -5.52
CA ARG A 152 -3.23 -12.66 -4.54
C ARG A 152 -3.31 -11.18 -4.91
N ARG A 153 -4.17 -10.81 -5.86
CA ARG A 153 -4.41 -9.40 -6.21
C ARG A 153 -5.32 -8.77 -5.16
N TYR A 154 -4.77 -7.82 -4.42
CA TYR A 154 -5.54 -6.99 -3.50
C TYR A 154 -6.41 -6.04 -4.30
N TYR A 155 -7.58 -5.69 -3.78
CA TYR A 155 -8.49 -4.71 -4.39
C TYR A 155 -8.87 -5.04 -5.84
N ALA A 156 -8.85 -6.32 -6.23
CA ALA A 156 -9.01 -6.73 -7.62
C ALA A 156 -10.29 -6.17 -8.26
N GLU A 157 -11.41 -6.20 -7.53
CA GLU A 157 -12.69 -5.67 -8.01
C GLU A 157 -12.70 -4.14 -8.14
N GLU A 158 -11.97 -3.42 -7.28
CA GLU A 158 -11.85 -1.97 -7.38
C GLU A 158 -10.94 -1.57 -8.55
N LEU A 159 -9.82 -2.26 -8.73
CA LEU A 159 -8.85 -2.01 -9.81
C LEU A 159 -9.36 -2.44 -11.19
N ARG A 160 -10.35 -3.34 -11.27
CA ARG A 160 -10.99 -3.73 -12.53
C ARG A 160 -11.95 -2.65 -13.06
N ARG A 161 -12.42 -1.74 -12.20
CA ARG A 161 -13.35 -0.68 -12.61
C ARG A 161 -12.60 0.36 -13.45
N PRO A 162 -13.20 0.86 -14.54
CA PRO A 162 -12.59 1.94 -15.32
C PRO A 162 -12.28 3.17 -14.45
N ASP A 163 -11.04 3.63 -14.51
CA ASP A 163 -10.58 4.84 -13.84
C ASP A 163 -9.78 5.68 -14.86
N PRO A 164 -10.41 6.69 -15.49
CA PRO A 164 -9.77 7.48 -16.52
C PRO A 164 -8.45 8.10 -16.04
N GLY A 165 -7.37 7.81 -16.76
CA GLY A 165 -6.02 8.26 -16.44
C GLY A 165 -5.29 7.42 -15.39
N LEU A 166 -5.79 6.22 -15.08
CA LEU A 166 -5.03 5.16 -14.39
C LEU A 166 -4.85 3.97 -15.34
N ASP A 167 -3.60 3.70 -15.74
CA ASP A 167 -3.26 2.46 -16.43
C ASP A 167 -2.70 1.45 -15.41
N ILE A 168 -3.09 0.18 -15.52
CA ILE A 168 -2.68 -0.88 -14.59
C ILE A 168 -2.05 -2.03 -15.37
N THR A 169 -0.84 -2.39 -14.98
CA THR A 169 -0.09 -3.53 -15.51
C THR A 169 0.20 -4.51 -14.38
N TYR A 170 -0.28 -5.75 -14.50
CA TYR A 170 0.03 -6.82 -13.55
C TYR A 170 1.29 -7.58 -13.97
N LEU A 171 2.22 -7.76 -13.03
CA LEU A 171 3.45 -8.53 -13.22
C LEU A 171 3.39 -9.81 -12.36
N TYR A 172 3.06 -10.93 -12.98
CA TYR A 172 3.00 -12.21 -12.28
C TYR A 172 4.38 -12.83 -12.13
N THR A 173 4.71 -13.36 -10.94
CA THR A 173 6.05 -13.90 -10.65
C THR A 173 6.10 -15.41 -10.51
N ARG A 174 4.96 -16.09 -10.31
CA ARG A 174 4.86 -17.56 -10.14
C ARG A 174 3.88 -18.20 -11.10
N SER A 175 2.66 -17.71 -11.17
CA SER A 175 1.66 -18.13 -12.16
C SER A 175 0.94 -16.93 -12.77
N ALA A 176 0.67 -16.99 -14.07
CA ALA A 176 -0.05 -15.96 -14.81
C ALA A 176 -1.37 -16.53 -15.35
N PRO A 177 -2.44 -15.73 -15.49
CA PRO A 177 -3.65 -16.14 -16.18
C PRO A 177 -3.38 -16.48 -17.64
N ASP A 178 -4.24 -17.31 -18.23
CA ASP A 178 -4.23 -17.58 -19.67
C ASP A 178 -4.37 -16.28 -20.47
N GLY A 179 -3.64 -16.20 -21.58
CA GLY A 179 -3.65 -15.05 -22.48
C GLY A 179 -2.72 -13.89 -22.08
N VAL A 180 -2.04 -13.95 -20.92
CA VAL A 180 -0.97 -13.02 -20.58
C VAL A 180 0.31 -13.39 -21.33
N SER A 181 0.76 -12.53 -22.23
CA SER A 181 1.96 -12.75 -23.05
C SER A 181 3.26 -12.67 -22.26
N ARG A 182 3.30 -11.82 -21.21
CA ARG A 182 4.46 -11.68 -20.33
C ARG A 182 4.65 -12.97 -19.50
N PRO A 183 5.80 -13.65 -19.58
CA PRO A 183 6.04 -14.85 -18.78
C PRO A 183 6.09 -14.53 -17.28
N ALA A 184 5.70 -15.51 -16.45
CA ALA A 184 5.77 -15.40 -15.00
C ALA A 184 7.23 -15.33 -14.54
N ARG A 185 7.67 -14.14 -14.14
CA ARG A 185 9.04 -13.85 -13.66
C ARG A 185 9.04 -12.60 -12.78
N ARG A 186 10.11 -12.43 -12.00
CA ARG A 186 10.38 -11.18 -11.25
C ARG A 186 10.42 -9.97 -12.19
N ILE A 187 10.20 -8.78 -11.64
CA ILE A 187 10.28 -7.52 -12.41
C ILE A 187 11.66 -7.37 -13.06
N MET A 188 11.67 -6.91 -14.30
CA MET A 188 12.85 -6.69 -15.13
C MET A 188 12.77 -5.30 -15.78
N LEU A 189 13.86 -4.88 -16.42
CA LEU A 189 14.00 -3.55 -17.02
C LEU A 189 12.94 -3.25 -18.08
N ASP A 190 12.62 -4.24 -18.91
CA ASP A 190 11.62 -4.16 -19.98
C ASP A 190 10.21 -3.90 -19.43
N ASP A 191 9.86 -4.50 -18.29
CA ASP A 191 8.57 -4.26 -17.64
C ASP A 191 8.35 -2.79 -17.28
N LEU A 192 9.39 -2.14 -16.75
CA LEU A 192 9.35 -0.71 -16.39
C LEU A 192 9.43 0.18 -17.62
N ALA A 193 10.19 -0.20 -18.63
CA ALA A 193 10.28 0.55 -19.89
C ALA A 193 8.95 0.56 -20.65
N GLU A 194 8.23 -0.56 -20.69
CA GLU A 194 6.95 -0.71 -21.41
C GLU A 194 5.77 -0.22 -20.57
N GLY A 195 5.70 -0.62 -19.31
CA GLY A 195 4.57 -0.32 -18.43
C GLY A 195 4.69 1.01 -17.69
N GLY A 196 5.90 1.53 -17.52
CA GLY A 196 6.18 2.76 -16.79
C GLY A 196 6.10 4.02 -17.66
N TRP A 197 6.59 5.14 -17.13
CA TRP A 197 6.78 6.37 -17.91
C TRP A 197 8.25 6.48 -18.32
N PRO A 198 8.57 7.01 -19.52
CA PRO A 198 9.95 7.39 -19.83
C PRO A 198 10.47 8.41 -18.82
N ALA A 199 11.76 8.35 -18.47
CA ALA A 199 12.37 9.30 -17.54
C ALA A 199 12.21 10.78 -17.97
N THR A 200 12.13 11.04 -19.28
CA THR A 200 11.92 12.38 -19.86
C THR A 200 10.54 12.97 -19.57
N PHE A 201 9.57 12.16 -19.11
CA PHE A 201 8.28 12.65 -18.61
C PHE A 201 8.35 13.11 -17.15
N GLU A 202 9.50 12.93 -16.51
CA GLU A 202 9.74 13.29 -15.11
C GLU A 202 8.63 12.79 -14.18
N PRO A 203 8.30 11.49 -14.17
CA PRO A 203 7.26 10.98 -13.27
C PRO A 203 7.72 11.06 -11.80
N ASP A 204 6.78 11.27 -10.88
CA ASP A 204 7.00 10.90 -9.47
C ASP A 204 6.83 9.38 -9.33
N CYS A 205 7.88 8.68 -8.92
CA CYS A 205 7.91 7.23 -8.77
C CYS A 205 7.74 6.84 -7.29
N TYR A 206 6.77 5.98 -7.00
CA TYR A 206 6.49 5.45 -5.67
C TYR A 206 6.62 3.93 -5.69
N VAL A 207 7.66 3.42 -5.05
CA VAL A 207 7.97 1.99 -4.98
C VAL A 207 7.70 1.45 -3.58
N CYS A 208 6.84 0.46 -3.44
CA CYS A 208 6.52 -0.14 -2.15
C CYS A 208 6.40 -1.67 -2.21
N GLY A 209 6.92 -2.35 -1.20
CA GLY A 209 6.86 -3.80 -1.06
C GLY A 209 7.97 -4.38 -0.18
N PRO A 210 8.25 -5.70 -0.30
CA PRO A 210 9.37 -6.34 0.40
C PRO A 210 10.72 -5.73 0.00
N THR A 211 11.70 -5.70 0.91
CA THR A 211 13.02 -5.08 0.70
C THR A 211 13.66 -5.41 -0.64
N GLY A 212 13.80 -6.70 -0.97
CA GLY A 212 14.44 -7.11 -2.23
C GLY A 212 13.66 -6.74 -3.49
N PHE A 213 12.34 -6.56 -3.39
CA PHE A 213 11.54 -6.03 -4.51
C PHE A 213 11.78 -4.52 -4.69
N VAL A 214 11.76 -3.77 -3.59
CA VAL A 214 11.94 -2.31 -3.60
C VAL A 214 13.34 -1.95 -4.12
N GLU A 215 14.37 -2.66 -3.68
CA GLU A 215 15.74 -2.47 -4.16
C GLU A 215 15.85 -2.74 -5.66
N ALA A 216 15.37 -3.91 -6.12
CA ALA A 216 15.41 -4.24 -7.54
C ALA A 216 14.64 -3.23 -8.41
N ALA A 217 13.44 -2.83 -8.00
CA ALA A 217 12.64 -1.86 -8.75
C ALA A 217 13.28 -0.46 -8.77
N ALA A 218 13.87 -0.02 -7.66
CA ALA A 218 14.58 1.26 -7.60
C ALA A 218 15.83 1.26 -8.51
N ASP A 219 16.62 0.18 -8.48
CA ASP A 219 17.81 0.03 -9.33
C ASP A 219 17.44 0.04 -10.83
N LEU A 220 16.34 -0.62 -11.19
CA LEU A 220 15.84 -0.61 -12.57
C LEU A 220 15.36 0.78 -13.01
N LEU A 221 14.69 1.54 -12.13
CA LEU A 221 14.30 2.92 -12.42
C LEU A 221 15.53 3.82 -12.63
N LEU A 222 16.58 3.66 -11.81
CA LEU A 222 17.83 4.38 -11.99
C LEU A 222 18.52 3.99 -13.31
N ALA A 223 18.52 2.71 -13.67
CA ALA A 223 19.07 2.22 -14.93
C ALA A 223 18.31 2.77 -16.16
N LEU A 224 17.01 3.06 -16.03
CA LEU A 224 16.20 3.74 -17.04
C LEU A 224 16.38 5.27 -17.06
N GLY A 225 17.21 5.81 -16.17
CA GLY A 225 17.55 7.24 -16.12
C GLY A 225 16.57 8.10 -15.32
N HIS A 226 15.70 7.51 -14.50
CA HIS A 226 14.87 8.30 -13.59
C HIS A 226 15.74 9.00 -12.54
N ALA A 227 15.44 10.28 -12.28
CA ALA A 227 16.17 11.07 -11.30
C ALA A 227 15.94 10.52 -9.86
N PRO A 228 16.99 10.28 -9.06
CA PRO A 228 16.87 9.68 -7.72
C PRO A 228 15.89 10.41 -6.79
N GLU A 229 15.83 11.74 -6.84
CA GLU A 229 14.95 12.59 -6.04
C GLU A 229 13.45 12.42 -6.35
N ARG A 230 13.15 11.83 -7.52
CA ARG A 230 11.78 11.49 -7.94
C ARG A 230 11.40 10.05 -7.59
N ILE A 231 12.34 9.25 -7.09
CA ILE A 231 12.10 7.87 -6.66
C ILE A 231 11.94 7.84 -5.15
N ARG A 232 10.71 7.66 -4.70
CA ARG A 232 10.36 7.48 -3.29
C ARG A 232 10.14 6.00 -3.05
N THR A 233 10.69 5.49 -1.96
CA THR A 233 10.60 4.08 -1.59
C THR A 233 10.07 3.93 -0.16
N GLU A 234 9.25 2.91 0.05
CA GLU A 234 8.83 2.44 1.37
C GLU A 234 8.93 0.91 1.41
N ARG A 235 9.55 0.38 2.47
CA ARG A 235 9.84 -1.05 2.61
C ARG A 235 9.08 -1.60 3.80
N PHE A 236 8.59 -2.82 3.67
CA PHE A 236 8.14 -3.60 4.82
C PHE A 236 9.21 -4.62 5.19
N GLY A 237 9.54 -4.72 6.48
CA GLY A 237 10.54 -5.65 7.01
C GLY A 237 10.13 -7.11 6.83
N PRO A 238 11.09 -8.05 6.94
CA PRO A 238 10.79 -9.47 6.82
C PRO A 238 9.72 -9.87 7.84
N THR A 239 8.72 -10.56 7.34
CA THR A 239 7.70 -11.24 8.12
C THR A 239 8.36 -12.47 8.75
N GLY A 240 9.00 -12.30 9.91
CA GLY A 240 9.73 -13.34 10.61
C GLY A 240 11.22 -13.36 10.25
N GLY A 241 12.04 -13.14 11.26
CA GLY A 241 13.46 -13.47 11.33
C GLY A 241 13.73 -14.13 12.66
#